data_AF-A0A8S2UH99-F1
#
_entry.id   AF-A0A8S2UH99-F1
#
_cell.length_a   1.000
_cell.length_b   1.000
_cell.length_c   1.000
_cell.angle_alpha   90.00
_cell.angle_beta   90.00
_cell.angle_gamma   90.00
#
_symmetry.space_group_name_H-M   'P 1'
#
loop_
_entity.id
_entity.type
_entity.pdbx_description
1 polymer ?
#
loop_
_entity_poly.entity_id
_entity_poly.type
_entity_poly.pdbx_seq_one_letter_code
_entity_poly.pdbx_strand_id
1 'polypeptide(L)' 'GMSQALVTAFGTASSSATLPVTYRCVEEKNHIDPRVSRFVLPLGATVNMDGTALYEAVAAIYIAQLNHVPLTAAKVIITT' A
#
# COMPACT_ATOMS: atom_id res chain seq x y z
N GLY A 1 12.17 -13.02 -7.01
CA GLY A 1 12.21 -11.54 -7.06
C GLY A 1 10.84 -10.95 -7.39
N MET A 2 10.57 -9.70 -6.99
CA MET A 2 9.22 -9.09 -6.98
C MET A 2 8.93 -8.06 -8.09
N SER A 3 9.88 -7.78 -8.98
CA SER A 3 9.76 -6.69 -9.97
C SER A 3 8.49 -6.74 -10.83
N GLN A 4 8.09 -7.94 -11.29
CA GLN A 4 6.87 -8.09 -12.09
C GLN A 4 5.62 -7.71 -11.31
N ALA A 5 5.50 -8.12 -10.05
CA ALA A 5 4.36 -7.75 -9.21
C ALA A 5 4.30 -6.23 -9.02
N LEU A 6 5.44 -5.56 -8.80
CA LEU A 6 5.50 -4.11 -8.63
C LEU A 6 5.10 -3.35 -9.91
N VAL A 7 5.60 -3.78 -11.07
CA VAL A 7 5.24 -3.17 -12.36
C VAL A 7 3.76 -3.40 -12.68
N THR A 8 3.22 -4.58 -12.39
CA THR A 8 1.78 -4.87 -12.54
C THR A 8 0.93 -4.03 -11.58
N ALA A 9 1.32 -3.88 -10.31
CA ALA A 9 0.64 -3.00 -9.35
C ALA A 9 0.61 -1.56 -9.86
N PHE A 10 1.74 -1.07 -10.35
CA PHE A 10 1.84 0.27 -10.91
C PHE A 10 0.95 0.46 -12.14
N GLY A 11 0.99 -0.48 -13.09
CA GLY A 11 0.21 -0.39 -14.32
C GLY A 11 -1.29 -0.58 -14.15
N THR A 12 -1.71 -1.40 -13.17
CA THR A 12 -3.14 -1.67 -12.90
C THR A 12 -3.74 -0.74 -11.85
N ALA A 13 -2.91 -0.10 -11.03
CA ALA A 13 -3.30 0.67 -9.85
C ALA A 13 -4.23 -0.12 -8.88
N SER A 14 -4.12 -1.45 -8.86
CA SER A 14 -5.02 -2.32 -8.09
C SER A 14 -4.28 -3.48 -7.41
N SER A 15 -4.42 -3.57 -6.08
CA SER A 15 -3.88 -4.67 -5.27
C SER A 15 -4.51 -6.02 -5.65
N SER A 16 -5.83 -6.07 -5.84
CA SER A 16 -6.55 -7.29 -6.20
C SER A 16 -6.20 -7.80 -7.60
N ALA A 17 -6.04 -6.89 -8.58
CA ALA A 17 -5.61 -7.27 -9.92
C ALA A 17 -4.16 -7.80 -9.97
N THR A 18 -3.32 -7.36 -9.03
CA THR A 18 -1.91 -7.74 -8.93
C THR A 18 -1.66 -9.00 -8.10
N LEU A 19 -2.64 -9.40 -7.28
CA LEU A 19 -2.53 -10.51 -6.34
C LEU A 19 -2.09 -11.84 -7.00
N PRO A 20 -2.61 -12.25 -8.19
CA PRO A 20 -2.16 -13.48 -8.85
C PRO A 20 -0.68 -13.45 -9.27
N VAL A 21 -0.18 -12.29 -9.74
CA VAL A 21 1.23 -12.12 -10.10
C VAL A 21 2.13 -12.14 -8.86
N THR A 22 1.63 -11.58 -7.76
CA THR A 22 2.29 -11.58 -6.45
C THR A 22 2.46 -13.00 -5.91
N TYR A 23 1.40 -13.82 -5.97
CA TYR A 23 1.46 -15.24 -5.60
C TYR A 23 2.59 -15.98 -6.32
N ARG A 24 2.63 -15.86 -7.65
CA ARG A 24 3.68 -16.51 -8.46
C ARG A 24 5.07 -16.03 -8.10
N CYS A 25 5.27 -14.73 -7.87
CA CYS A 25 6.58 -14.20 -7.48
C CYS A 25 7.03 -14.71 -6.10
N VAL A 26 6.10 -14.82 -5.14
CA VAL A 26 6.39 -15.25 -3.77
C VAL A 26 6.62 -16.76 -3.68
N GLU A 27 5.78 -17.57 -4.32
CA GLU A 27 5.87 -19.04 -4.28
C GLU A 27 6.95 -19.58 -5.25
N GLU A 28 6.96 -19.14 -6.51
CA GLU A 28 7.86 -19.71 -7.54
C GLU A 28 9.28 -19.10 -7.49
N LYS A 29 9.41 -17.80 -7.19
CA LYS A 29 10.71 -17.11 -7.27
C LYS A 29 11.38 -16.83 -5.93
N ASN A 30 10.60 -16.78 -4.85
CA ASN A 30 11.12 -16.56 -3.49
C ASN A 30 10.96 -17.82 -2.61
N HIS A 31 10.35 -18.88 -3.14
CA HIS A 31 10.21 -20.18 -2.48
C HIS A 31 9.57 -20.12 -1.09
N ILE A 32 8.63 -19.19 -0.89
CA ILE A 32 7.86 -19.09 0.35
C ILE A 32 6.79 -20.19 0.38
N ASP A 33 6.56 -20.76 1.57
CA ASP A 33 5.56 -21.81 1.78
C ASP A 33 4.16 -21.31 1.34
N PRO A 34 3.47 -22.03 0.42
CA PRO A 34 2.14 -21.66 -0.06
C PRO A 34 1.09 -21.50 1.05
N ARG A 35 1.25 -22.18 2.18
CA ARG A 35 0.34 -22.05 3.33
C ARG A 35 0.43 -20.67 3.97
N VAL A 36 1.62 -20.07 3.99
CA VAL A 36 1.84 -18.73 4.54
C VAL A 36 1.39 -17.67 3.53
N SER A 37 1.81 -17.78 2.26
CA SER A 37 1.46 -16.81 1.21
C SER A 37 -0.06 -16.71 1.02
N ARG A 38 -0.78 -17.84 0.99
CA ARG A 38 -2.23 -17.90 0.75
C ARG A 38 -3.08 -17.39 1.89
N PHE A 39 -2.50 -17.30 3.08
CA PHE A 39 -3.15 -16.66 4.22
C PHE A 39 -2.82 -15.16 4.27
N VAL A 40 -1.54 -14.80 4.15
CA VAL A 40 -1.08 -13.42 4.38
C VAL A 40 -1.38 -12.49 3.22
N LEU A 41 -1.22 -12.93 1.97
CA LEU A 41 -1.35 -12.03 0.80
C LEU A 41 -2.78 -11.48 0.60
N PRO A 42 -3.87 -12.27 0.74
CA PRO A 42 -5.22 -11.72 0.63
C PRO A 42 -5.57 -10.75 1.76
N LEU A 43 -5.16 -11.09 2.99
CA LEU A 43 -5.31 -10.21 4.15
C LEU A 43 -4.57 -8.89 3.93
N GLY A 44 -3.30 -8.97 3.51
CA GLY A 44 -2.47 -7.81 3.20
C GLY A 44 -3.05 -6.95 2.09
N ALA A 45 -3.58 -7.54 1.01
CA ALA A 45 -4.14 -6.78 -0.11
C ALA A 45 -5.35 -5.90 0.28
N THR A 46 -6.04 -6.24 1.37
CA THR A 46 -7.21 -5.49 1.87
C THR A 46 -6.88 -4.60 3.05
N VAL A 47 -6.08 -5.10 4.00
CA VAL A 47 -5.80 -4.40 5.26
C VAL A 47 -4.58 -3.48 5.14
N ASN A 48 -3.59 -3.84 4.33
CA ASN A 48 -2.36 -3.07 4.20
C ASN A 48 -2.54 -1.90 3.22
N MET A 49 -3.07 -0.80 3.75
CA MET A 49 -3.35 0.43 3.00
C MET A 49 -2.33 1.54 3.27
N ASP A 50 -1.05 1.21 3.45
CA ASP A 50 0.00 2.20 3.74
C ASP A 50 0.11 3.31 2.68
N GLY A 51 -0.09 2.93 1.40
CA GLY A 51 -0.09 3.90 0.30
C GLY A 51 -1.27 4.88 0.39
N THR A 52 -2.44 4.41 0.81
CA THR A 52 -3.61 5.25 1.05
C THR A 52 -3.37 6.17 2.23
N ALA A 53 -2.88 5.64 3.35
CA ALA A 53 -2.59 6.43 4.54
C ALA A 53 -1.56 7.54 4.23
N LEU A 54 -0.50 7.23 3.49
CA LEU A 54 0.49 8.22 3.07
C LEU A 54 -0.13 9.29 2.17
N TYR A 55 -0.97 8.88 1.21
CA TYR A 55 -1.65 9.81 0.32
C TYR A 55 -2.58 10.76 1.08
N GLU A 56 -3.42 10.23 1.96
CA GLU A 56 -4.37 11.00 2.77
C GLU A 56 -3.64 11.99 3.70
N ALA A 57 -2.60 11.53 4.38
CA ALA A 57 -1.75 12.35 5.24
C ALA A 57 -1.17 13.57 4.48
N VAL A 58 -0.55 13.31 3.33
CA VAL A 58 0.07 14.36 2.50
C VAL A 58 -0.99 15.31 1.93
N ALA A 59 -2.12 14.77 1.44
CA ALA A 59 -3.20 15.58 0.88
C ALA A 59 -3.82 16.51 1.93
N ALA A 60 -4.07 16.02 3.15
CA ALA A 60 -4.63 16.82 4.24
C ALA A 60 -3.69 17.96 4.67
N ILE A 61 -2.39 17.68 4.82
CA ILE A 61 -1.38 18.70 5.13
C ILE A 61 -1.31 19.74 4.02
N TYR A 62 -1.30 19.31 2.76
CA TYR A 62 -1.26 20.20 1.59
C TYR A 62 -2.46 21.14 1.55
N ILE A 63 -3.68 20.63 1.75
CA ILE A 63 -4.91 21.45 1.78
C ILE A 63 -4.86 22.47 2.93
N ALA A 64 -4.38 22.08 4.11
CA ALA A 64 -4.24 22.99 5.24
C ALA A 64 -3.23 24.12 4.93
N GLN A 65 -2.11 23.80 4.29
CA GLN A 65 -1.12 24.80 3.85
C GLN A 65 -1.69 25.76 2.81
N LEU A 66 -2.45 25.27 1.83
CA LEU A 66 -3.11 26.10 0.80
C LEU A 66 -4.10 27.11 1.39
N ASN A 67 -4.78 26.75 2.48
CA ASN A 67 -5.77 27.59 3.14
C ASN A 67 -5.19 28.40 4.32
N HIS A 68 -3.86 28.43 4.47
CA HIS A 68 -3.16 29.09 5.58
C HIS A 68 -3.66 28.65 6.98
N VAL A 69 -4.15 27.41 7.10
CA VAL A 69 -4.57 26.84 8.39
C VAL A 69 -3.33 26.45 9.19
N PRO A 70 -3.12 26.97 10.40
CA PRO A 70 -1.97 26.63 11.21
C PRO A 70 -2.04 25.17 11.68
N LEU A 71 -1.00 24.40 11.32
CA LEU A 71 -0.78 23.03 11.74
C LEU A 71 0.16 23.00 12.95
N THR A 72 -0.34 22.55 14.10
CA THR A 72 0.49 22.23 15.27
C THR A 72 0.91 20.77 15.21
N ALA A 73 1.94 20.38 15.97
CA ALA A 73 2.38 18.98 16.04
C ALA A 73 1.22 18.02 16.42
N ALA A 74 0.33 18.45 17.34
CA ALA A 74 -0.85 17.67 17.71
C ALA A 74 -1.83 17.49 16.53
N LYS A 75 -2.06 18.53 15.71
CA LYS A 75 -2.93 18.41 14.53
C LYS A 75 -2.34 17.49 13.48
N VAL A 76 -1.03 17.50 13.28
CA VAL A 76 -0.35 16.57 12.36
C VAL A 76 -0.60 15.14 12.83
N ILE A 77 -0.31 14.82 14.08
CA ILE A 77 -0.47 13.46 14.66
C ILE A 77 -1.93 12.96 14.61
N ILE A 78 -2.92 13.84 14.74
CA ILE A 78 -4.34 13.44 14.71
C ILE A 78 -4.84 13.27 13.26
N THR A 79 -4.27 14.01 12.31
CA THR A 79 -4.71 14.00 10.91
C THR A 79 -4.03 12.89 10.10
N THR A 80 -2.84 12.44 10.52
CA THR A 80 -2.09 11.30 9.95
C THR A 80 -2.23 10.07 10.81
#